data_AF-A0A5D4HB63-F1
#
_entry.id   AF-A0A5D4HB63-F1
#
_cell.length_a   1.000
_cell.length_b   1.000
_cell.length_c   1.000
_cell.angle_alpha   90.00
_cell.angle_beta   90.00
_cell.angle_gamma   90.00
#
_symmetry.space_group_name_H-M   'P 1'
#
loop_
_entity.id
_entity.type
_entity.pdbx_description
1 polymer ?
#
loop_
_entity_poly.entity_id
_entity_poly.type
_entity_poly.pdbx_seq_one_letter_code
_entity_poly.pdbx_strand_id
1 'polypeptide(L)'
;MHERRYRASQAEARKKDAREKIQLGGLIIKAGLRSEDRAVILGALIDAVARLGDATERARLTAIGKAIFDNDSKEADAAGRTGIDDVGDRARAPGD
;
A
#
# COMPACT_ATOMS: atom_id res chain seq x y z
N MET A 1 -35.83 13.09 -15.32
CA MET A 1 -34.35 13.18 -15.50
C MET A 1 -33.56 13.34 -14.18
N HIS A 2 -34.15 13.12 -13.00
CA HIS A 2 -33.44 13.30 -11.72
C HIS A 2 -32.87 12.00 -11.13
N GLU A 3 -33.52 10.86 -11.42
CA GLU A 3 -33.18 9.57 -10.80
C GLU A 3 -31.84 8.98 -11.29
N ARG A 4 -31.49 9.17 -12.57
CA ARG A 4 -30.20 8.72 -13.12
C ARG A 4 -29.00 9.47 -12.53
N ARG A 5 -29.14 10.78 -12.28
CA ARG A 5 -28.07 11.60 -11.68
C ARG A 5 -27.82 11.20 -10.22
N TYR A 6 -28.88 10.90 -9.46
CA TYR A 6 -28.77 10.49 -8.06
C TYR A 6 -28.17 9.09 -7.89
N ARG A 7 -28.49 8.15 -8.79
CA ARG A 7 -27.87 6.81 -8.78
C ARG A 7 -26.38 6.85 -9.15
N ALA A 8 -26.00 7.70 -10.10
CA ALA A 8 -24.61 7.89 -10.50
C ALA A 8 -23.77 8.52 -9.37
N SER A 9 -24.28 9.53 -8.67
CA SER A 9 -23.55 10.15 -7.53
C SER A 9 -23.34 9.18 -6.37
N GLN A 10 -24.33 8.34 -6.06
CA GLN A 10 -24.22 7.30 -5.02
C GLN A 10 -23.22 6.20 -5.40
N ALA A 11 -23.15 5.82 -6.68
CA ALA A 11 -22.20 4.82 -7.15
C ALA A 11 -20.75 5.32 -7.05
N GLU A 12 -20.50 6.58 -7.42
CA GLU A 12 -19.17 7.19 -7.31
C GLU A 12 -18.73 7.36 -5.86
N ALA A 13 -19.64 7.76 -4.96
CA ALA A 13 -19.35 7.84 -3.53
C ALA A 13 -18.90 6.48 -2.97
N ARG A 14 -19.65 5.40 -3.25
CA ARG A 14 -19.28 4.05 -2.80
C ARG A 14 -17.95 3.58 -3.37
N LYS A 15 -17.65 3.92 -4.63
CA LYS A 15 -16.38 3.55 -5.27
C LYS A 15 -15.20 4.27 -4.61
N LYS A 16 -15.37 5.55 -4.27
CA LYS A 16 -14.36 6.31 -3.52
C LYS A 16 -14.13 5.72 -2.14
N ASP A 17 -15.21 5.47 -1.40
CA ASP A 17 -15.14 4.90 -0.05
C ASP A 17 -14.48 3.51 -0.04
N ALA A 18 -14.82 2.67 -1.02
CA ALA A 18 -14.21 1.35 -1.17
C ALA A 18 -12.71 1.46 -1.45
N ARG A 19 -12.30 2.37 -2.35
CA ARG A 19 -10.88 2.61 -2.66
C ARG A 19 -10.11 3.10 -1.44
N GLU A 20 -10.68 4.04 -0.70
CA GLU A 20 -10.04 4.58 0.52
C GLU A 20 -9.87 3.49 1.58
N LYS A 21 -10.91 2.67 1.82
CA LYS A 21 -10.83 1.53 2.74
C LYS A 21 -9.79 0.48 2.31
N ILE A 22 -9.67 0.22 1.00
CA ILE A 22 -8.65 -0.69 0.47
C ILE A 22 -7.24 -0.12 0.73
N GLN A 23 -7.04 1.18 0.48
CA GLN A 23 -5.76 1.84 0.73
C GLN A 23 -5.38 1.80 2.21
N LEU A 24 -6.33 2.14 3.09
CA LEU A 24 -6.14 2.09 4.54
C LEU A 24 -5.86 0.65 5.02
N GLY A 25 -6.58 -0.34 4.51
CA GLY A 25 -6.31 -1.76 4.79
C GLY A 25 -4.93 -2.21 4.31
N GLY A 26 -4.45 -1.68 3.19
CA GLY A 26 -3.10 -1.92 2.69
C GLY A 26 -2.00 -1.43 3.63
N LEU A 27 -2.25 -0.34 4.40
CA LEU A 27 -1.31 0.15 5.41
C LEU A 27 -1.12 -0.84 6.55
N ILE A 28 -2.20 -1.53 6.96
CA ILE A 28 -2.15 -2.55 8.02
C ILE A 28 -1.26 -3.72 7.60
N ILE A 29 -1.39 -4.16 6.34
CA ILE A 29 -0.57 -5.24 5.79
C ILE A 29 0.89 -4.80 5.71
N LYS A 30 1.16 -3.59 5.21
CA LYS A 30 2.51 -3.03 5.10
C LYS A 30 3.20 -2.86 6.45
N ALA A 31 2.44 -2.52 7.49
CA ALA A 31 2.93 -2.44 8.87
C ALA A 31 3.21 -3.82 9.52
N GLY A 32 3.01 -4.92 8.79
CA GLY A 32 3.21 -6.28 9.31
C GLY A 32 2.11 -6.76 10.25
N LEU A 33 0.99 -6.04 10.34
CA LEU A 33 -0.06 -6.30 11.33
C LEU A 33 -1.15 -7.26 10.82
N ARG A 34 -0.96 -7.91 9.67
CA ARG A 34 -1.98 -8.79 9.06
C ARG A 34 -2.37 -9.97 9.96
N SER A 35 -1.42 -10.48 10.74
CA SER A 35 -1.60 -11.63 11.64
C SER A 35 -1.99 -11.24 13.06
N GLU A 36 -2.00 -9.95 13.38
CA GLU A 36 -2.30 -9.46 14.72
C GLU A 36 -3.81 -9.47 15.00
N ASP A 37 -4.16 -9.53 16.29
CA ASP A 37 -5.54 -9.43 16.72
C ASP A 37 -6.13 -8.05 16.37
N ARG A 38 -7.38 -8.04 15.89
CA ARG A 38 -8.03 -6.80 15.41
C ARG A 38 -8.19 -5.76 16.53
N ALA A 39 -8.41 -6.19 17.77
CA ALA A 39 -8.49 -5.29 18.92
C ALA A 39 -7.12 -4.70 19.26
N VAL A 40 -6.04 -5.47 19.10
CA VAL A 40 -4.66 -4.97 19.28
C VAL A 40 -4.34 -3.88 18.26
N ILE A 41 -4.64 -4.12 16.98
CA ILE A 41 -4.44 -3.13 15.90
C ILE A 41 -5.23 -1.85 16.20
N LEU A 42 -6.51 -1.98 16.56
CA LEU A 42 -7.36 -0.84 16.88
C LEU A 42 -6.85 -0.07 18.11
N GLY A 43 -6.42 -0.79 19.16
CA GLY A 43 -5.85 -0.19 20.36
C GLY A 43 -4.58 0.63 20.05
N ALA A 44 -3.67 0.08 19.24
CA ALA A 44 -2.46 0.78 18.83
C ALA A 44 -2.75 2.06 18.02
N LEU A 45 -3.75 2.02 17.12
CA LEU A 45 -4.16 3.20 16.35
C LEU A 45 -4.78 4.28 17.24
N ILE A 46 -5.59 3.90 18.24
CA ILE A 46 -6.18 4.85 19.19
C ILE A 46 -5.08 5.51 20.04
N ASP A 47 -4.13 4.73 20.54
CA ASP A 47 -2.98 5.25 21.30
C ASP A 47 -2.15 6.23 20.44
N ALA A 48 -1.90 5.89 19.18
CA ALA A 48 -1.21 6.78 18.24
C ALA A 48 -1.97 8.09 18.03
N VAL A 49 -3.31 8.04 17.85
CA VAL A 49 -4.15 9.24 17.70
C VAL A 49 -4.05 10.17 18.90
N ALA A 50 -4.02 9.62 20.13
CA ALA A 50 -3.85 10.42 21.34
C ALA A 50 -2.54 11.21 21.34
N ARG A 51 -1.47 10.66 20.75
CA ARG A 51 -0.14 11.29 20.68
C ARG A 51 -0.01 12.30 19.53
N LEU A 52 -0.86 12.22 18.50
CA LEU A 52 -0.82 13.10 17.32
C LEU A 52 -1.22 14.56 17.60
N GLY A 53 -1.65 14.88 18.82
CA GLY A 53 -1.80 16.27 19.28
C GLY A 53 -0.45 17.02 19.33
N ASP A 54 0.67 16.30 19.44
CA ASP A 54 2.01 16.86 19.36
C ASP A 54 2.54 16.88 17.92
N ALA A 55 2.96 18.06 17.47
CA ALA A 55 3.56 18.25 16.15
C ALA A 55 4.87 17.45 15.99
N THR A 56 5.62 17.27 17.07
CA THR A 56 6.84 16.46 17.09
C THR A 56 6.55 15.01 16.79
N GLU A 57 5.55 14.42 17.47
CA GLU A 57 5.20 13.03 17.25
C GLU A 57 4.61 12.81 15.86
N ARG A 58 3.82 13.76 15.36
CA ARG A 58 3.34 13.74 13.97
C ARG A 58 4.49 13.72 12.98
N ALA A 59 5.52 14.55 13.17
CA ALA A 59 6.70 14.58 12.31
C ALA A 59 7.49 13.26 12.40
N ARG A 60 7.67 12.71 13.60
CA ARG A 60 8.35 11.43 13.84
C ARG A 60 7.66 10.27 13.12
N LEU A 61 6.34 10.13 13.30
CA LEU A 61 5.55 9.09 12.65
C LEU A 61 5.54 9.23 11.13
N THR A 62 5.50 10.48 10.63
CA THR A 62 5.61 10.76 9.18
C THR A 62 6.95 10.31 8.63
N ALA A 63 8.05 10.58 9.33
CA ALA A 63 9.38 10.18 8.90
C ALA A 63 9.53 8.65 8.84
N ILE A 64 9.04 7.95 9.87
CA ILE A 64 9.02 6.47 9.90
C ILE A 64 8.20 5.92 8.73
N GLY A 65 6.99 6.45 8.51
CA GLY A 65 6.14 6.02 7.41
C GLY A 65 6.81 6.19 6.06
N LYS A 66 7.38 7.37 5.78
CA LYS A 66 8.09 7.65 4.53
C LYS A 66 9.24 6.67 4.28
N ALA A 67 10.06 6.40 5.29
CA ALA A 67 11.19 5.47 5.15
C ALA A 67 10.74 4.06 4.72
N ILE A 68 9.64 3.56 5.27
CA ILE A 68 9.08 2.25 4.90
C ILE A 68 8.57 2.28 3.45
N PHE A 69 7.86 3.34 3.05
CA PHE A 69 7.40 3.49 1.67
C PHE A 69 8.56 3.58 0.67
N ASP A 70 9.61 4.32 1.00
CA ASP A 70 10.78 4.50 0.14
C ASP A 70 11.58 3.19 -0.02
N ASN A 71 11.61 2.35 1.01
CA ASN A 71 12.27 1.04 0.93
C ASN A 71 11.52 0.07 0.01
N ASP A 72 10.19 0.01 0.10
CA ASP A 72 9.36 -0.81 -0.79
C ASP A 72 9.54 -0.43 -2.27
N SER A 73 9.64 0.86 -2.58
CA SER A 73 9.88 1.32 -3.96
C SER A 73 11.23 0.83 -4.48
N LYS A 74 12.29 0.90 -3.66
CA LYS A 74 13.62 0.41 -4.04
C LYS A 74 13.66 -1.11 -4.21
N GLU A 75 12.94 -1.86 -3.40
CA GLU A 75 12.82 -3.32 -3.55
C GLU A 75 12.05 -3.70 -4.82
N ALA A 76 10.96 -3.00 -5.15
CA ALA A 76 10.23 -3.20 -6.40
C ALA A 76 11.09 -2.88 -7.64
N ASP A 77 11.87 -1.79 -7.59
CA ASP A 77 12.78 -1.39 -8.67
C ASP A 77 14.00 -2.32 -8.81
N ALA A 78 14.40 -3.00 -7.74
CA ALA A 78 15.46 -4.01 -7.76
C ALA A 78 14.93 -5.35 -8.30
N ALA A 79 13.72 -5.77 -7.90
CA ALA A 79 13.06 -6.96 -8.43
C ALA A 79 12.77 -6.86 -9.93
N GLY A 80 12.45 -5.67 -10.45
CA GLY A 80 12.24 -5.43 -11.87
C GLY A 80 13.49 -5.54 -12.76
N ARG A 81 14.70 -5.38 -12.18
CA ARG A 81 15.98 -5.47 -12.92
C ARG A 81 16.54 -6.89 -13.05
N THR A 82 16.11 -7.83 -12.21
CA THR A 82 16.61 -9.22 -12.23
C THR A 82 15.83 -10.14 -13.18
N GLY A 83 14.81 -9.62 -13.88
CA GLY A 83 13.89 -10.41 -14.71
C GLY A 83 14.06 -10.28 -16.23
N ILE A 84 15.08 -9.59 -16.75
CA ILE A 84 15.21 -9.31 -18.20
C ILE A 84 16.44 -9.97 -18.86
N ASP A 85 17.39 -10.53 -18.11
CA ASP A 85 18.73 -10.79 -18.65
C ASP A 85 19.06 -12.27 -18.95
N ASP A 86 18.09 -13.21 -18.97
CA ASP A 86 18.41 -14.65 -19.08
C ASP A 86 17.73 -15.41 -20.24
N VAL A 87 17.41 -14.72 -21.34
CA VAL A 87 16.93 -15.37 -22.58
C VAL A 87 17.67 -14.80 -23.80
N GLY A 88 18.90 -15.26 -24.02
CA GLY A 88 19.62 -14.75 -25.19
C GLY A 88 20.94 -15.39 -25.58
N ASP A 89 21.26 -16.64 -25.23
CA ASP A 89 22.38 -17.32 -25.93
C ASP A 89 22.41 -18.86 -25.78
N ARG A 90 21.40 -19.58 -26.28
CA ARG A 90 21.51 -21.04 -26.49
C ARG A 90 20.67 -21.50 -27.68
N ALA A 91 21.05 -21.07 -28.89
CA ALA A 91 20.54 -21.69 -30.11
C ALA A 91 21.54 -21.58 -31.28
N ARG A 92 22.65 -22.32 -31.20
CA ARG A 92 23.27 -22.89 -32.41
C ARG A 92 24.19 -24.06 -32.08
N ALA A 93 23.62 -25.26 -31.97
CA ALA A 93 24.39 -26.47 -32.22
C ALA A 93 24.54 -26.64 -33.75
N PRO A 94 25.71 -27.04 -34.27
CA PRO A 94 25.88 -27.39 -35.67
C PRO A 94 25.34 -28.81 -35.89
N GLY A 95 24.57 -29.02 -36.97
CA GLY A 95 24.13 -30.34 -37.40
C GLY A 95 24.96 -30.81 -38.61
N ASP A 96 25.56 -31.99 -38.43
CA ASP A 96 26.05 -33.03 -39.35
C ASP A 96 26.24 -32.73 -40.85
#